data_AF-L9W896-F1
#
_entry.id   AF-L9W896-F1
#
_cell.length_a   1.000
_cell.length_b   1.000
_cell.length_c   1.000
_cell.angle_alpha   90.00
_cell.angle_beta   90.00
_cell.angle_gamma   90.00
#
_symmetry.space_group_name_H-M   'P 1'
#
loop_
_entity.id
_entity.type
_entity.pdbx_description
1 polymer ?
#
loop_
_entity_poly.entity_id
_entity_poly.type
_entity_poly.pdbx_seq_one_letter_code
_entity_poly.pdbx_strand_id
1 'polypeptide(L)' 'MRVCAKRIDGMGVVTRLRLIIDDDGELYECRNCGSKFDHEPDTCPTCGSGEIAHYEF' A
#
# COMPACT_ATOMS: atom_id res chain seq x y z
N MET A 1 8.26 23.86 -6.23
CA MET A 1 6.82 24.03 -5.93
C MET A 1 6.64 24.27 -4.44
N ARG A 2 5.93 25.35 -4.08
CA ARG A 2 5.67 25.78 -2.69
C ARG A 2 4.41 25.09 -2.19
N VAL A 3 4.52 24.26 -1.16
CA VAL A 3 3.35 23.71 -0.45
C VAL A 3 2.77 24.81 0.43
N CYS A 4 1.64 25.37 0.01
CA CYS A 4 0.88 26.35 0.77
C CYS A 4 0.23 25.66 1.98
N ALA A 5 0.60 26.09 3.18
CA ALA A 5 0.00 25.68 4.44
C ALA A 5 -1.50 26.06 4.48
N LYS A 6 -2.39 25.12 4.14
CA LYS A 6 -3.83 25.30 4.33
C LYS A 6 -4.21 24.73 5.69
N ARG A 7 -4.56 25.64 6.60
CA ARG A 7 -5.12 25.39 7.93
C ARG A 7 -6.26 24.36 7.83
N ILE A 8 -6.25 23.38 8.73
CA ILE A 8 -7.23 22.30 8.82
C ILE A 8 -7.94 22.40 10.18
N ASP A 9 -9.05 23.11 10.19
CA ASP A 9 -10.07 23.06 11.22
C ASP A 9 -10.98 21.86 10.91
N GLY A 10 -11.08 20.88 11.82
CA GLY A 10 -12.07 19.80 11.70
C GLY A 10 -11.49 18.39 11.80
N MET A 11 -11.86 17.70 12.87
CA MET A 11 -11.45 16.34 13.22
C MET A 11 -12.04 15.34 12.22
N GLY A 12 -11.18 14.62 11.51
CA GLY A 12 -11.56 13.55 10.59
C GLY A 12 -10.32 12.78 10.17
N VAL A 13 -9.81 11.92 11.06
CA VAL A 13 -8.57 11.14 10.87
C VAL A 13 -8.62 10.16 9.67
N VAL A 14 -9.76 10.04 9.00
CA VAL A 14 -9.98 9.12 7.86
C VAL A 14 -9.81 9.77 6.49
N THR A 15 -9.70 11.10 6.38
CA THR A 15 -9.80 11.79 5.08
C THR A 15 -8.46 11.93 4.33
N ARG A 16 -7.33 11.47 4.88
CA ARG A 16 -6.01 11.63 4.24
C ARG A 16 -5.32 10.38 3.72
N LEU A 17 -5.82 9.18 4.02
CA LEU A 17 -5.09 7.96 3.63
C LEU A 17 -5.28 7.60 2.14
N ARG A 18 -6.32 8.13 1.48
CA ARG A 18 -6.72 7.70 0.13
C ARG A 18 -5.98 8.40 -1.02
N LEU A 19 -5.03 9.30 -0.73
CA LEU A 19 -4.23 9.99 -1.76
C LEU A 19 -2.87 9.31 -2.03
N ILE A 20 -2.55 8.20 -1.36
CA ILE A 20 -1.22 7.54 -1.40
C ILE A 20 -1.32 6.09 -1.90
N ILE A 21 -2.52 5.58 -2.16
CA ILE A 21 -2.69 4.24 -2.73
C ILE A 21 -2.60 4.45 -4.24
N ASP A 22 -1.38 4.30 -4.75
CA ASP A 22 -1.08 4.14 -6.16
C ASP A 22 -1.85 2.88 -6.60
N ASP A 23 -3.01 3.11 -7.22
CA ASP A 23 -3.98 2.10 -7.63
C ASP A 23 -3.61 1.69 -9.06
N ASP A 24 -2.49 0.99 -9.21
CA ASP A 24 -2.40 -0.03 -10.25
C ASP A 24 -3.08 -1.24 -9.61
N GLY A 25 -4.20 -1.69 -10.18
CA GLY A 25 -5.22 -2.54 -9.54
C GLY A 25 -4.80 -3.96 -9.12
N GLU A 26 -3.52 -4.19 -8.86
CA GLU A 26 -2.88 -5.44 -8.53
C GLU A 26 -2.00 -5.24 -7.27
N LEU A 27 -2.37 -5.88 -6.16
CA LEU A 27 -1.59 -5.85 -4.92
C LEU A 27 -1.17 -7.25 -4.50
N TYR A 28 0.12 -7.44 -4.23
CA TYR A 28 0.68 -8.71 -3.79
C TYR A 28 1.07 -8.63 -2.30
N GLU A 29 0.62 -9.58 -1.48
CA GLU A 29 0.94 -9.64 -0.05
C GLU A 29 1.48 -11.02 0.35
N CYS A 30 2.61 -11.05 1.05
CA CYS A 30 3.14 -12.28 1.60
C CYS A 30 2.31 -12.75 2.81
N ARG A 31 1.77 -13.97 2.74
CA ARG A 31 0.97 -14.57 3.83
C ARG A 31 1.78 -14.89 5.07
N ASN A 32 3.09 -15.09 4.92
CA ASN A 32 3.98 -15.48 6.01
C ASN A 32 4.43 -14.29 6.87
N CYS A 33 4.76 -13.15 6.24
CA CYS A 33 5.32 -11.99 6.95
C CYS A 33 4.52 -10.68 6.81
N GLY A 34 3.53 -10.63 5.91
CA GLY A 34 2.67 -9.46 5.69
C GLY A 34 3.28 -8.34 4.84
N SER A 35 4.43 -8.58 4.21
CA SER A 35 5.06 -7.65 3.26
C SER A 35 4.17 -7.46 2.03
N LYS A 36 4.09 -6.23 1.53
CA LYS A 36 3.23 -5.82 0.40
C LYS A 36 4.09 -5.36 -0.75
N PHE A 37 3.68 -5.69 -1.98
CA PHE A 37 4.42 -5.41 -3.19
C PHE A 37 3.44 -5.06 -4.32
N ASP A 38 3.86 -4.13 -5.17
CA ASP A 38 3.10 -3.67 -6.34
C ASP A 38 3.48 -4.47 -7.62
N HIS A 39 4.17 -5.61 -7.47
CA HIS A 39 4.59 -6.49 -8.57
C HIS A 39 4.55 -7.95 -8.13
N GLU A 40 4.28 -8.87 -9.05
CA GLU A 40 4.25 -10.31 -8.78
C GLU A 40 5.66 -10.83 -8.41
N PRO A 41 5.89 -11.24 -7.15
CA PRO A 41 7.14 -11.87 -6.74
C PRO A 41 7.00 -13.40 -6.73
N ASP A 42 7.92 -14.13 -7.34
CA ASP A 42 7.98 -15.61 -7.23
C ASP A 42 8.16 -16.07 -5.77
N THR A 43 8.92 -15.30 -4.99
CA THR A 43 9.16 -15.54 -3.56
C THR A 43 9.27 -14.22 -2.82
N CYS A 44 8.84 -14.21 -1.55
CA CYS A 44 8.92 -13.03 -0.72
C CYS A 44 10.39 -12.66 -0.45
N PRO A 45 10.88 -11.49 -0.89
CA PRO A 45 12.26 -11.07 -0.64
C PRO A 45 12.55 -10.82 0.85
N THR A 46 11.51 -10.66 1.67
CA THR A 46 11.66 -10.41 3.11
C THR A 46 11.90 -11.68 3.92
N CYS A 47 11.19 -12.77 3.61
CA CYS A 47 11.21 -13.98 4.43
C CYS A 47 11.51 -15.26 3.64
N GLY A 48 11.61 -15.17 2.31
CA GLY A 48 11.86 -16.31 1.41
C GLY A 48 10.67 -17.22 1.18
N SER A 49 9.47 -16.90 1.68
CA SER A 49 8.28 -17.73 1.47
C SER A 49 7.71 -17.56 0.06
N GLY A 50 7.28 -18.66 -0.57
CA GLY A 50 6.54 -18.65 -1.84
C GLY A 50 5.02 -18.47 -1.67
N GLU A 51 4.52 -18.28 -0.45
CA GLU A 51 3.10 -18.05 -0.20
C GLU A 51 2.76 -16.55 -0.33
N ILE A 52 2.46 -16.15 -1.57
CA ILE A 52 2.05 -14.79 -1.93
C ILE A 52 0.57 -14.78 -2.31
N ALA A 53 -0.20 -13.85 -1.72
CA ALA A 53 -1.58 -13.58 -2.08
C ALA A 53 -1.64 -12.43 -3.09
N HIS A 54 -2.42 -12.61 -4.14
CA HIS A 54 -2.67 -11.58 -5.15
C HIS A 54 -4.10 -11.03 -4.96
N TYR A 55 -4.25 -9.70 -4.97
CA TYR A 55 -5.50 -8.98 -4.86
C TYR A 55 -5.70 -8.10 -6.09
N GLU A 56 -6.73 -8.40 -6.86
CA GLU A 56 -7.19 -7.60 -8.00
C GLU A 56 -8.42 -6.79 -7.54
N PHE A 57 -8.43 -5.47 -7.79
CA PHE A 57 -9.50 -4.55 -7.34
C PHE A 57 -10.56 -4.23 -8.40
#